data_AF-A0A432Y195-F1
#
_entry.id   AF-A0A432Y195-F1
#
_cell.length_a   1.000
_cell.length_b   1.000
_cell.length_c   1.000
_cell.angle_alpha   90.00
_cell.angle_beta   90.00
_cell.angle_gamma   90.00
#
_symmetry.space_group_name_H-M   'P 1'
#
loop_
_entity.id
_entity.type
_entity.pdbx_description
1 polymer ?
#
loop_
_entity_poly.entity_id
_entity_poly.type
_entity_poly.pdbx_seq_one_letter_code
_entity_poly.pdbx_strand_id
1 'polypeptide(L)'
;MKKWILLAILALAAWNYHLNQEAAEKGEERGFIKEIVQGVQGAVFKRDPQYRCDGRRFCSEMRSRDEAMFFLSNCPETQLDDNANGIPCEQHFAPE
;
A
#
# COMPACT_ATOMS: atom_id res chain seq x y z
N MET A 1 27.36 -58.79 -11.20
CA MET A 1 27.32 -57.48 -11.87
C MET A 1 26.08 -56.64 -11.53
N LYS A 2 24.84 -57.18 -11.57
CA LYS A 2 23.60 -56.40 -11.38
C LYS A 2 23.35 -55.84 -9.97
N LYS A 3 23.93 -56.46 -8.92
CA LYS A 3 23.79 -56.00 -7.52
C LYS A 3 24.45 -54.65 -7.27
N TRP A 4 25.60 -54.39 -7.90
CA TRP A 4 26.31 -53.11 -7.80
C TRP A 4 25.58 -51.97 -8.54
N ILE A 5 24.87 -52.28 -9.63
CA ILE A 5 24.05 -51.31 -10.38
C ILE A 5 22.90 -50.80 -9.50
N LEU A 6 22.24 -51.67 -8.73
CA LEU A 6 21.16 -51.27 -7.84
C LEU A 6 21.65 -50.36 -6.70
N LEU A 7 22.83 -50.62 -6.14
CA LEU A 7 23.42 -49.79 -5.11
C LEU A 7 23.80 -48.39 -5.63
N ALA A 8 24.32 -48.31 -6.86
CA ALA A 8 24.63 -47.03 -7.50
C ALA A 8 23.37 -46.19 -7.77
N ILE A 9 22.28 -46.82 -8.20
CA ILE A 9 21.00 -46.12 -8.44
C ILE A 9 20.42 -45.58 -7.12
N LEU A 10 20.45 -46.36 -6.04
CA LEU A 10 19.96 -45.93 -4.72
C LEU A 10 20.78 -44.76 -4.16
N ALA A 11 22.11 -44.80 -4.32
CA ALA A 11 22.99 -43.70 -3.91
C ALA A 11 22.72 -42.41 -4.69
N LEU A 12 22.54 -42.50 -6.02
CA LEU A 12 22.20 -41.35 -6.86
C LEU A 12 20.82 -40.78 -6.53
N ALA A 13 19.82 -41.62 -6.27
CA ALA A 13 18.48 -41.19 -5.88
C ALA A 13 18.50 -40.46 -4.52
N ALA A 14 19.24 -40.99 -3.53
CA ALA A 14 19.41 -40.34 -2.24
C ALA A 14 20.16 -39.00 -2.36
N TRP A 15 21.21 -38.94 -3.17
CA TRP A 15 21.97 -37.70 -3.44
C TRP A 15 21.11 -36.64 -4.13
N ASN A 16 20.35 -37.02 -5.16
CA ASN A 16 19.43 -36.12 -5.85
C ASN A 16 18.31 -35.62 -4.94
N TYR A 17 17.79 -36.49 -4.06
CA TYR A 17 16.79 -36.11 -3.07
C TYR A 17 17.35 -35.11 -2.06
N HIS A 18 18.58 -35.31 -1.57
CA HIS A 18 19.24 -34.41 -0.65
C HIS A 18 19.52 -33.03 -1.28
N LEU A 19 20.01 -32.98 -2.53
CA LEU A 19 20.19 -31.73 -3.28
C LEU A 19 18.86 -30.99 -3.50
N ASN A 20 17.76 -31.72 -3.62
CA ASN A 20 16.43 -31.14 -3.81
C ASN A 20 15.77 -30.64 -2.50
N GLN A 21 16.33 -30.94 -1.32
CA GLN A 21 15.79 -30.45 -0.04
C GLN A 21 16.14 -28.99 0.25
N GLU A 22 17.24 -28.45 -0.28
CA GLU A 22 17.64 -27.06 -0.05
C GLU A 22 16.65 -26.03 -0.63
N ALA A 23 15.73 -26.44 -1.50
CA ALA A 23 14.71 -25.56 -2.10
C ALA A 23 13.42 -25.42 -1.26
N ALA A 24 13.25 -26.20 -0.18
CA ALA A 24 11.98 -26.27 0.55
C ALA A 24 11.92 -25.41 1.85
N GLU A 25 13.05 -24.96 2.41
CA GLU A 25 13.06 -24.27 3.71
C GLU A 25 12.98 -22.74 3.67
N LYS A 26 13.01 -22.07 2.50
CA LYS A 26 12.78 -20.61 2.41
C LYS A 26 11.29 -20.23 2.33
N GLY A 27 10.49 -20.80 3.23
CA GLY A 27 9.04 -20.55 3.33
C GLY A 27 8.60 -19.55 4.40
N GLU A 28 9.51 -19.09 5.27
CA GLU A 28 9.16 -18.30 6.46
C GLU A 28 8.92 -16.79 6.16
N GLU A 29 9.51 -16.25 5.10
CA GLU A 29 9.39 -14.82 4.74
C GLU A 29 7.99 -14.40 4.27
N ARG A 30 7.12 -15.35 3.88
CA ARG A 30 5.74 -15.07 3.44
C ARG A 30 4.78 -14.79 4.61
N GLY A 31 5.12 -15.21 5.83
CA GLY A 31 4.26 -15.00 7.00
C GLY A 31 4.23 -13.54 7.45
N PHE A 32 5.41 -12.93 7.55
CA PHE A 32 5.58 -11.58 8.09
C PHE A 32 4.97 -10.49 7.20
N ILE A 33 5.10 -10.62 5.88
CA ILE A 33 4.47 -9.69 4.93
C ILE A 33 2.94 -9.72 5.08
N LYS A 34 2.34 -10.88 5.36
CA LYS A 34 0.88 -11.01 5.49
C LYS A 34 0.36 -10.33 6.76
N GLU A 35 1.08 -10.45 7.87
CA GLU A 35 0.74 -9.81 9.15
C GLU A 35 0.92 -8.28 9.09
N ILE A 36 2.00 -7.81 8.46
CA ILE A 36 2.22 -6.37 8.22
C ILE A 36 1.13 -5.80 7.31
N VAL A 37 0.81 -6.47 6.19
CA VAL A 37 -0.20 -5.97 5.24
C VAL A 37 -1.58 -5.86 5.90
N GLN A 38 -1.96 -6.80 6.76
CA GLN A 38 -3.24 -6.76 7.46
C GLN A 38 -3.27 -5.69 8.57
N GLY A 39 -2.17 -5.48 9.29
CA GLY A 39 -2.06 -4.41 10.31
C GLY A 39 -2.06 -3.01 9.71
N VAL A 40 -1.42 -2.82 8.55
CA VAL A 40 -1.42 -1.54 7.82
C VAL A 40 -2.77 -1.26 7.19
N GLN A 41 -3.47 -2.26 6.63
CA GLN A 41 -4.79 -2.06 6.03
C GLN A 41 -5.88 -1.65 7.03
N GLY A 42 -5.77 -2.04 8.29
CA GLY A 42 -6.70 -1.58 9.34
C GLY A 42 -6.49 -0.12 9.74
N ALA A 43 -5.26 0.38 9.63
CA ALA A 43 -4.87 1.76 9.97
C ALA A 43 -4.86 2.71 8.77
N VAL A 44 -4.71 2.18 7.54
CA VAL A 44 -5.05 2.87 6.30
C VAL A 44 -6.56 2.73 6.15
N PHE A 45 -7.27 3.50 6.97
CA PHE A 45 -8.69 3.67 6.91
C PHE A 45 -9.19 3.58 5.48
N LYS A 46 -10.23 2.76 5.30
CA LYS A 46 -11.25 2.93 4.29
C LYS A 46 -11.84 4.35 4.43
N ARG A 47 -11.07 5.38 4.13
CA ARG A 47 -11.57 6.70 3.80
C ARG A 47 -12.23 6.46 2.46
N ASP A 48 -13.53 6.17 2.48
CA ASP A 48 -14.35 6.45 1.31
C ASP A 48 -13.93 7.83 0.81
N PRO A 49 -13.77 8.04 -0.51
CA PRO A 49 -13.46 9.36 -1.03
C PRO A 49 -14.61 10.30 -0.65
N GLN A 50 -14.46 10.97 0.50
CA GLN A 50 -15.49 11.84 1.09
C GLN A 50 -15.72 13.06 0.20
N TYR A 51 -14.73 13.40 -0.62
CA TYR A 51 -14.71 14.58 -1.46
C TYR A 51 -14.47 14.16 -2.92
N ARG A 52 -15.15 14.83 -3.83
CA ARG A 52 -15.02 14.65 -5.27
C ARG A 52 -15.13 16.02 -5.93
N CYS A 53 -14.40 16.21 -7.01
CA CYS A 53 -14.55 17.43 -7.82
C CYS A 53 -15.95 17.43 -8.45
N ASP A 54 -16.77 18.38 -8.00
CA ASP A 54 -18.17 18.54 -8.37
C ASP A 54 -18.47 19.92 -8.97
N GLY A 55 -17.43 20.72 -9.21
CA GLY A 55 -17.52 22.05 -9.83
C GLY A 55 -17.47 23.21 -8.85
N ARG A 56 -17.42 22.96 -7.54
CA ARG A 56 -17.15 24.00 -6.54
C ARG A 56 -15.74 24.56 -6.67
N ARG A 57 -15.61 25.86 -6.44
CA ARG A 57 -14.34 26.59 -6.62
C ARG A 57 -14.01 27.57 -5.50
N PHE A 58 -14.99 27.98 -4.68
CA PHE A 58 -14.81 29.03 -3.68
C PHE A 58 -14.91 28.52 -2.24
N CYS A 59 -14.30 29.26 -1.31
CA CYS A 59 -14.29 28.89 0.11
C CYS A 59 -15.66 28.83 0.77
N SER A 60 -16.62 29.67 0.34
CA SER A 60 -17.99 29.64 0.83
C SER A 60 -18.75 28.34 0.51
N GLU A 61 -18.24 27.55 -0.43
CA GLU A 61 -18.82 26.27 -0.84
C GLU A 61 -18.20 25.07 -0.11
N MET A 62 -17.08 25.29 0.62
CA MET A 62 -16.39 24.27 1.41
C MET A 62 -16.96 24.20 2.82
N ARG A 63 -17.08 22.99 3.36
CA ARG A 63 -17.64 22.72 4.70
C ARG A 63 -16.56 22.50 5.75
N SER A 64 -15.32 22.24 5.33
CA SER A 64 -14.20 22.03 6.24
C SER A 64 -12.88 22.40 5.58
N ARG A 65 -11.85 22.63 6.41
CA ARG A 65 -10.48 22.81 5.97
C ARG A 65 -9.95 21.58 5.21
N ASP A 66 -10.26 20.38 5.67
CA ASP A 66 -9.85 19.13 5.01
C ASP A 66 -10.45 18.99 3.61
N GLU A 67 -11.72 19.40 3.42
CA GLU A 67 -12.35 19.46 2.11
C GLU A 67 -11.66 20.49 1.21
N ALA A 68 -11.40 21.70 1.73
CA ALA A 68 -10.71 22.74 0.97
C ALA A 68 -9.29 22.32 0.55
N MET A 69 -8.56 21.63 1.43
CA MET A 69 -7.25 21.03 1.13
C MET A 69 -7.34 19.98 0.02
N PHE A 70 -8.37 19.14 0.05
CA PHE A 70 -8.62 18.18 -1.03
C PHE A 70 -8.87 18.89 -2.35
N PHE A 71 -9.75 19.91 -2.38
CA PHE A 71 -10.08 20.62 -3.60
C PHE A 71 -8.87 21.37 -4.18
N LEU A 72 -8.08 22.06 -3.35
CA LEU A 72 -6.85 22.75 -3.76
C LEU A 72 -5.84 21.79 -4.43
N SER A 73 -5.75 20.56 -3.93
CA SER A 73 -4.74 19.58 -4.40
C SER A 73 -5.23 18.71 -5.57
N ASN A 74 -6.54 18.49 -5.70
CA ASN A 74 -7.10 17.46 -6.59
C ASN A 74 -8.06 17.99 -7.65
N CYS A 75 -8.59 19.21 -7.50
CA CYS A 75 -9.58 19.76 -8.41
C CYS A 75 -9.02 20.94 -9.22
N PRO A 76 -9.29 21.00 -10.54
CA PRO A 76 -8.82 22.10 -11.37
C PRO A 76 -9.61 23.40 -11.11
N GLU A 77 -9.01 24.54 -11.43
CA GLU A 77 -9.65 25.88 -11.42
C GLU A 77 -10.23 26.33 -10.06
N THR A 78 -9.75 25.79 -8.94
CA THR A 78 -10.19 26.21 -7.61
C THR A 78 -9.55 27.53 -7.20
N GLN A 79 -10.33 28.44 -6.60
CA GLN A 79 -9.89 29.71 -6.02
C GLN A 79 -10.08 29.65 -4.51
N LEU A 80 -9.20 28.90 -3.85
CA LEU A 80 -9.26 28.64 -2.41
C LEU A 80 -8.09 29.25 -1.64
N ASP A 81 -7.00 29.57 -2.32
CA ASP A 81 -5.76 30.08 -1.75
C ASP A 81 -5.36 31.37 -2.48
N ASP A 82 -5.75 32.51 -1.91
CA ASP A 82 -5.56 33.84 -2.51
C ASP A 82 -4.11 34.32 -2.48
N ASN A 83 -3.32 33.84 -1.51
CA ASN A 83 -1.92 34.26 -1.31
C ASN A 83 -0.89 33.23 -1.79
N ALA A 84 -1.37 32.08 -2.29
CA ALA A 84 -0.58 30.96 -2.83
C ALA A 84 0.42 30.35 -1.82
N ASN A 85 0.08 30.33 -0.53
CA ASN A 85 0.91 29.72 0.52
C ASN A 85 0.64 28.23 0.74
N GLY A 86 -0.32 27.64 0.02
CA GLY A 86 -0.74 26.25 0.13
C GLY A 86 -1.78 25.99 1.24
N ILE A 87 -2.30 27.04 1.88
CA ILE A 87 -3.31 26.96 2.93
C ILE A 87 -4.62 27.54 2.38
N PRO A 88 -5.61 26.70 2.01
CA PRO A 88 -6.86 27.19 1.48
C PRO A 88 -7.76 27.74 2.59
N CYS A 89 -8.53 28.76 2.25
CA CYS A 89 -9.65 29.28 3.04
C CYS A 89 -9.30 29.72 4.46
N GLU A 90 -8.12 30.31 4.67
CA GLU A 90 -7.64 30.83 5.96
C GLU A 90 -8.62 31.79 6.65
N GLN A 91 -9.42 32.51 5.87
CA GLN A 91 -10.45 33.42 6.38
C GLN A 91 -11.71 32.71 6.88
N HIS A 92 -11.99 31.49 6.41
CA HIS A 92 -13.17 30.70 6.78
C HIS A 92 -12.86 29.69 7.88
N PHE A 93 -11.66 29.09 7.84
CA PHE A 93 -11.19 28.12 8.82
C PHE A 93 -9.91 28.65 9.45
N ALA A 94 -10.01 29.12 10.69
CA ALA A 94 -8.83 29.56 11.44
C ALA A 94 -7.85 28.38 11.60
N PRO A 95 -6.55 28.56 11.34
CA PRO A 95 -5.55 27.56 11.70
C PRO A 95 -5.48 27.46 13.23
N GLU A 96 -5.68 26.25 13.76
CA GLU A 96 -5.37 25.92 15.16
C GLU A 96 -3.86 25.86 15.40
#